data_AF-X0WGA9-F1
#
_entry.id   AF-X0WGA9-F1
#
_cell.length_a   1.000
_cell.length_b   1.000
_cell.length_c   1.000
_cell.angle_alpha   90.00
_cell.angle_beta   90.00
_cell.angle_gamma   90.00
#
_symmetry.space_group_name_H-M   'P 1'
#
loop_
_entity.id
_entity.type
_entity.pdbx_description
1 polymer ?
#
loop_
_entity_poly.entity_id
_entity_poly.type
_entity_poly.pdbx_seq_one_letter_code
_entity_poly.pdbx_strand_id
1 'polypeptide(L)'
;CIEICKTSDNVVAVHGAEEDGEIVYVGGRDEDLKHRTIEKLKDAGFNAQEDKTNHSGQDNGNICNKGVKKEGLQLEISSGLRKKMFRGLKRNDRKNTTEVFDNFVKSIRFVLCEDNVKED
;
A
#
# COMPACT_ATOMS: atom_id res chain seq x y z
N CYS A 1 -14.31 11.36 1.63
CA CYS A 1 -12.87 11.04 1.61
C CYS A 1 -12.05 12.18 1.02
N ILE A 2 -12.45 12.80 -0.10
CA ILE A 2 -11.68 13.86 -0.77
C ILE A 2 -11.23 14.98 0.18
N GLU A 3 -12.10 15.49 1.05
CA GLU A 3 -11.73 16.56 1.99
C GLU A 3 -10.66 16.13 3.00
N ILE A 4 -10.65 14.86 3.42
CA ILE A 4 -9.59 14.31 4.29
C ILE A 4 -8.28 14.20 3.50
N CYS A 5 -8.34 13.74 2.25
CA CYS A 5 -7.15 13.65 1.40
C CYS A 5 -6.51 15.03 1.21
N LYS A 6 -7.30 16.07 0.93
CA LYS A 6 -6.80 17.44 0.68
C LYS A 6 -6.01 18.03 1.85
N THR A 7 -6.22 17.55 3.07
CA THR A 7 -5.50 18.00 4.27
C THR A 7 -4.44 17.00 4.74
N SER A 8 -4.16 15.95 3.96
CA SER A 8 -3.19 14.91 4.30
C SER A 8 -1.91 15.08 3.49
N ASP A 9 -0.74 15.01 4.15
CA ASP A 9 0.56 15.09 3.48
C ASP A 9 0.82 13.87 2.60
N ASN A 10 0.53 12.68 3.15
CA ASN A 10 0.65 11.40 2.48
C ASN A 10 -0.72 10.74 2.37
N VAL A 11 -1.06 10.22 1.18
CA VAL A 11 -2.29 9.43 0.97
C VAL A 11 -1.91 8.08 0.38
N VAL A 12 -2.26 7.01 1.09
CA VAL A 12 -2.09 5.62 0.64
C VAL A 12 -3.45 5.03 0.33
N ALA A 13 -3.68 4.67 -0.94
CA ALA A 13 -4.86 3.93 -1.36
C ALA A 13 -4.58 2.42 -1.32
N VAL A 14 -5.46 1.64 -0.67
CA VAL A 14 -5.31 0.19 -0.53
C VAL A 14 -6.43 -0.52 -1.30
N HIS A 15 -6.02 -1.33 -2.26
CA HIS A 15 -6.87 -2.04 -3.18
C HIS A 15 -6.58 -3.55 -3.14
N GLY A 16 -7.48 -4.32 -3.76
CA GLY A 16 -7.31 -5.76 -3.90
C GLY A 16 -7.28 -6.13 -5.37
N ALA A 17 -6.26 -6.88 -5.79
CA ALA A 17 -6.15 -7.45 -7.12
C ALA A 17 -6.69 -8.88 -7.15
N GLU A 18 -7.29 -9.26 -8.28
CA GLU A 18 -7.72 -10.64 -8.55
C GLU A 18 -6.57 -11.43 -9.18
N GLU A 19 -5.67 -11.87 -8.31
CA GLU A 19 -4.53 -12.72 -8.66
C GLU A 19 -4.33 -13.76 -7.56
N ASP A 20 -4.10 -15.02 -7.95
CA ASP A 20 -3.91 -16.12 -7.00
C ASP A 20 -2.49 -16.21 -6.46
N GLY A 21 -1.50 -15.63 -7.15
CA GLY A 21 -0.14 -15.47 -6.63
C GLY A 21 -0.09 -14.58 -5.40
N GLU A 22 0.98 -14.68 -4.61
CA GLU A 22 1.22 -13.81 -3.45
C GLU A 22 2.10 -12.63 -3.89
N ILE A 23 1.47 -11.50 -4.25
CA ILE A 23 2.16 -10.33 -4.78
C ILE A 23 1.46 -9.03 -4.37
N VAL A 24 2.25 -7.98 -4.25
CA VAL A 24 1.80 -6.60 -4.06
C VAL A 24 2.32 -5.77 -5.22
N TYR A 25 1.42 -5.16 -5.99
CA TYR A 25 1.82 -4.13 -6.94
C TYR A 25 1.74 -2.77 -6.26
N VAL A 26 2.81 -1.98 -6.40
CA VAL A 26 2.98 -0.69 -5.76
C VAL A 26 3.02 0.38 -6.84
N GLY A 27 2.04 1.27 -6.82
CA GLY A 27 1.91 2.37 -7.76
C GLY A 27 1.77 3.71 -7.04
N GLY A 28 1.23 4.69 -7.74
CA GLY A 28 1.14 6.07 -7.29
C GLY A 28 2.30 6.92 -7.82
N ARG A 29 2.18 8.23 -7.62
CA ARG A 29 3.10 9.24 -8.15
C ARG A 29 4.25 9.57 -7.19
N ASP A 30 4.15 9.18 -5.92
CA ASP A 30 5.22 9.39 -4.95
C ASP A 30 6.33 8.36 -5.18
N GLU A 31 7.29 8.71 -6.04
CA GLU A 31 8.35 7.81 -6.49
C GLU A 31 9.27 7.35 -5.34
N ASP A 32 9.58 8.24 -4.39
CA ASP A 32 10.40 7.92 -3.23
C ASP A 32 9.67 6.97 -2.28
N LEU A 33 8.43 7.31 -1.90
CA LEU A 33 7.63 6.47 -1.02
C LEU A 33 7.34 5.10 -1.65
N LYS A 34 7.10 5.06 -2.97
CA LYS A 34 6.93 3.82 -3.73
C LYS A 34 8.18 2.94 -3.67
N HIS A 35 9.35 3.52 -3.94
CA HIS A 35 10.61 2.77 -3.91
C HIS A 35 10.89 2.18 -2.53
N ARG A 36 10.84 3.01 -1.47
CA ARG A 36 11.04 2.54 -0.08
C ARG A 36 10.00 1.53 0.35
N THR A 37 8.75 1.66 -0.09
CA THR A 37 7.71 0.66 0.16
C THR A 37 8.05 -0.68 -0.48
N ILE A 38 8.48 -0.69 -1.74
CA ILE A 38 8.87 -1.93 -2.44
C ILE A 38 10.04 -2.59 -1.74
N GLU A 39 11.09 -1.83 -1.41
CA GLU A 39 12.26 -2.36 -0.70
C GLU A 39 11.88 -2.93 0.66
N LYS A 40 11.13 -2.17 1.47
CA LYS A 40 10.73 -2.62 2.81
C LYS A 40 9.86 -3.87 2.78
N LEU A 41 8.97 -3.98 1.80
CA LEU A 41 8.16 -5.18 1.62
C LEU A 41 9.01 -6.37 1.21
N LYS A 42 9.99 -6.20 0.30
CA LYS A 42 10.93 -7.27 -0.08
C LYS A 42 11.77 -7.73 1.10
N ASP A 43 12.30 -6.81 1.90
CA ASP A 43 13.08 -7.14 3.11
C ASP A 43 12.26 -7.91 4.14
N ALA A 44 10.95 -7.62 4.21
CA ALA A 44 10.01 -8.35 5.06
C ALA A 44 9.53 -9.69 4.45
N GLY A 45 10.06 -10.09 3.30
CA GLY A 45 9.78 -11.37 2.65
C GLY A 45 8.56 -11.37 1.72
N PHE A 46 7.99 -10.21 1.40
CA PHE A 46 6.89 -10.11 0.43
C PHE A 46 7.43 -9.94 -0.99
N ASN A 47 6.78 -10.58 -1.96
CA ASN A 47 6.96 -10.23 -3.37
C ASN A 47 6.25 -8.91 -3.66
N ALA A 48 7.02 -7.84 -3.86
CA ALA A 48 6.51 -6.52 -4.19
C ALA A 48 7.17 -5.98 -5.46
N GLN A 49 6.36 -5.41 -6.35
CA GLN A 49 6.81 -4.90 -7.64
C GLN A 49 6.12 -3.58 -7.96
N GLU A 50 6.76 -2.75 -8.78
CA GLU A 50 6.11 -1.55 -9.28
C GLU A 50 4.94 -1.92 -10.21
N ASP A 51 3.80 -1.26 -10.03
CA ASP A 51 2.66 -1.39 -10.94
C ASP A 51 2.90 -0.55 -12.20
N LYS A 52 2.98 -1.23 -13.35
CA LYS A 52 3.15 -0.61 -14.67
C LYS A 52 1.89 -0.67 -15.52
N THR A 53 0.77 -1.08 -14.93
CA THR A 53 -0.52 -1.20 -15.60
C THR A 53 -1.28 0.12 -15.60
N ASN A 54 -2.43 0.15 -16.26
CA ASN A 54 -3.38 1.27 -16.21
C ASN A 54 -3.99 1.48 -14.82
N HIS A 55 -3.84 0.52 -13.91
CA HIS A 55 -4.34 0.63 -12.54
C HIS A 55 -3.29 1.15 -11.55
N SER A 56 -2.09 1.48 -12.02
CA SER A 56 -0.95 1.96 -11.23
C SER A 56 -1.17 3.23 -10.40
N GLY A 57 -2.33 3.89 -10.45
CA GLY A 57 -2.60 5.06 -9.64
C GLY A 57 -1.81 6.32 -10.01
N GLN A 58 -1.23 6.37 -11.22
CA GLN A 58 -0.44 7.50 -11.72
C GLN A 58 -1.29 8.70 -12.18
N ASP A 59 -2.57 8.48 -12.48
CA ASP A 59 -3.50 9.51 -12.95
C ASP A 59 -3.74 10.59 -11.87
N ASN A 60 -3.66 11.87 -12.24
CA ASN A 60 -3.88 12.99 -11.31
C ASN A 60 -5.30 13.01 -10.69
N GLY A 61 -6.26 12.36 -11.35
CA GLY A 61 -7.63 12.11 -10.92
C GLY A 61 -7.74 11.02 -9.84
N ASN A 62 -6.75 10.14 -9.71
CA ASN A 62 -6.75 9.08 -8.70
C ASN A 62 -6.79 9.69 -7.28
N ILE A 63 -7.53 9.04 -6.38
CA ILE A 63 -7.75 9.49 -5.00
C ILE A 63 -6.45 9.58 -4.20
N CYS A 64 -5.46 8.71 -4.45
CA CYS A 64 -4.17 8.79 -3.77
C CYS A 64 -3.44 10.11 -4.09
N ASN A 65 -3.67 10.69 -5.26
CA ASN A 65 -3.04 11.94 -5.70
C ASN A 65 -3.85 13.19 -5.31
N LYS A 66 -4.82 13.07 -4.40
CA LYS A 66 -5.60 14.20 -3.87
C LYS A 66 -5.06 14.73 -2.54
N GLY A 67 -3.90 14.23 -2.12
CA GLY A 67 -3.09 14.75 -1.01
C GLY A 67 -2.56 16.16 -1.26
N VAL A 68 -1.98 16.77 -0.22
CA VAL A 68 -1.31 18.09 -0.28
C VAL A 68 -0.22 18.10 -1.36
N LYS A 69 0.61 17.05 -1.39
CA LYS A 69 1.72 16.90 -2.34
C LYS A 69 1.27 16.53 -3.77
N LYS A 70 0.02 16.10 -3.94
CA LYS A 70 -0.53 15.54 -5.20
C LYS A 70 0.25 14.34 -5.74
N GLU A 71 1.01 13.69 -4.88
CA GLU A 71 1.72 12.46 -5.13
C GLU A 71 1.37 11.48 -4.01
N GLY A 72 0.63 10.42 -4.37
CA GLY A 72 0.21 9.40 -3.42
C GLY A 72 0.81 8.05 -3.74
N LEU A 73 0.53 7.08 -2.88
CA LEU A 73 0.90 5.68 -3.02
C LEU A 73 -0.36 4.85 -3.26
N GLN A 74 -0.30 3.86 -4.15
CA GLN A 74 -1.35 2.85 -4.30
C GLN A 74 -0.79 1.45 -4.07
N LEU A 75 -1.50 0.63 -3.31
CA LEU A 75 -1.18 -0.77 -3.05
C LEU A 75 -2.27 -1.66 -3.64
N GLU A 76 -1.93 -2.50 -4.60
CA GLU A 76 -2.78 -3.55 -5.14
C GLU A 76 -2.37 -4.90 -4.54
N ILE A 77 -3.14 -5.39 -3.58
CA ILE A 77 -2.81 -6.61 -2.82
C ILE A 77 -3.55 -7.81 -3.43
N SER A 78 -2.82 -8.79 -3.94
CA SER A 78 -3.40 -9.96 -4.60
C SER A 78 -4.36 -10.76 -3.71
N SER A 79 -5.26 -11.52 -4.31
CA SER A 79 -6.17 -12.38 -3.58
C SER A 79 -5.42 -13.51 -2.85
N GLY A 80 -4.36 -14.04 -3.47
CA GLY A 80 -3.46 -15.03 -2.86
C GLY A 80 -2.86 -14.53 -1.56
N LEU A 81 -2.27 -13.33 -1.57
CA LEU A 81 -1.67 -12.75 -0.36
C LEU A 81 -2.73 -12.39 0.69
N ARG A 82 -3.86 -11.79 0.29
CA ARG A 82 -4.95 -11.49 1.23
C ARG A 82 -5.51 -12.75 1.91
N LYS A 83 -5.56 -13.90 1.23
CA LYS A 83 -5.96 -15.19 1.83
C LYS A 83 -4.98 -15.66 2.92
N LYS A 84 -3.70 -15.24 2.88
CA LYS A 84 -2.71 -15.51 3.94
C LYS A 84 -2.84 -14.56 5.14
N MET A 85 -3.31 -13.34 4.91
CA MET A 85 -3.44 -12.28 5.92
C MET A 85 -4.59 -12.49 6.91
N PHE A 86 -5.62 -13.25 6.53
CA PHE A 86 -6.83 -13.41 7.34
C PHE A 86 -7.24 -14.87 7.41
N ARG A 87 -8.00 -15.25 8.45
CA ARG A 87 -8.66 -16.57 8.52
C ARG A 87 -9.53 -16.85 7.29
N GLY A 88 -10.09 -15.81 6.70
CA GLY A 88 -10.91 -15.87 5.49
C GLY A 88 -11.28 -14.48 5.00
N LEU A 89 -11.66 -14.38 3.73
CA LEU A 89 -11.97 -13.08 3.10
C LEU A 89 -13.42 -12.62 3.32
N LYS A 90 -14.26 -13.38 4.04
CA LYS A 90 -15.59 -12.91 4.45
C LYS A 90 -15.45 -11.89 5.58
N ARG A 91 -16.43 -10.98 5.71
CA ARG A 91 -16.38 -9.84 6.65
C ARG A 91 -16.07 -10.24 8.09
N ASN A 92 -16.68 -11.32 8.60
CA ASN A 92 -16.45 -11.78 9.97
C ASN A 92 -15.09 -12.46 10.14
N ASP A 93 -14.60 -13.16 9.12
CA ASP A 93 -13.32 -13.87 9.18
C ASP A 93 -12.13 -12.89 9.17
N ARG A 94 -12.25 -11.75 8.48
CA ARG A 94 -11.24 -10.67 8.45
C ARG A 94 -10.97 -10.00 9.80
N LYS A 95 -11.79 -10.25 10.82
CA LYS A 95 -11.51 -9.82 12.20
C LYS A 95 -10.36 -10.63 12.85
N ASN A 96 -10.01 -11.77 12.26
CA ASN A 96 -8.93 -12.65 12.72
C ASN A 96 -7.78 -12.53 11.72
N THR A 97 -6.80 -11.70 12.08
CA THR A 97 -5.58 -11.47 11.31
C THR A 97 -4.55 -12.55 11.61
N THR A 98 -3.61 -12.74 10.68
CA THR A 98 -2.44 -13.62 10.86
C THR A 98 -1.18 -12.78 11.03
N GLU A 99 -0.06 -13.42 11.37
CA GLU A 99 1.25 -12.76 11.41
C GLU A 99 1.65 -12.13 10.06
N VAL A 100 1.17 -12.69 8.94
CA VAL A 100 1.41 -12.12 7.60
C VAL A 100 0.78 -10.73 7.49
N PHE A 101 -0.43 -10.55 8.02
CA PHE A 101 -1.07 -9.23 8.07
C PHE A 101 -0.31 -8.28 8.97
N ASP A 102 0.07 -8.72 10.17
CA ASP A 102 0.75 -7.87 11.14
C ASP A 102 2.12 -7.42 10.62
N ASN A 103 2.88 -8.32 9.99
CA ASN A 103 4.16 -7.99 9.35
C ASN A 103 3.98 -7.03 8.18
N PHE A 104 2.95 -7.22 7.35
CA PHE A 104 2.66 -6.29 6.25
C PHE A 104 2.34 -4.89 6.76
N VAL A 105 1.45 -4.78 7.76
CA VAL A 105 1.10 -3.49 8.38
C VAL A 105 2.31 -2.84 9.04
N LYS A 106 3.16 -3.62 9.71
CA LYS A 106 4.40 -3.13 10.32
C LYS A 106 5.35 -2.55 9.26
N SER A 107 5.51 -3.22 8.12
CA SER A 107 6.33 -2.73 7.01
C SER A 107 5.81 -1.42 6.42
N ILE A 108 4.50 -1.30 6.19
CA ILE A 108 3.91 -0.05 5.67
C ILE A 108 4.05 1.08 6.69
N ARG A 109 3.78 0.83 7.98
CA ARG A 109 3.95 1.84 9.04
C ARG A 109 5.39 2.31 9.18
N PHE A 110 6.36 1.40 9.05
CA PHE A 110 7.78 1.75 9.10
C PHE A 110 8.12 2.82 8.07
N VAL A 111 7.73 2.62 6.81
CA VAL A 111 8.01 3.57 5.73
C VAL A 111 7.31 4.91 5.96
N LEU A 112 6.04 4.89 6.37
CA LEU A 112 5.26 6.11 6.59
C LEU A 112 5.69 6.92 7.83
N CYS A 113 6.23 6.26 8.86
CA CYS A 113 6.63 6.93 10.09
C CYS A 113 8.06 7.46 10.04
N GLU A 114 8.98 6.79 9.33
CA GLU A 114 10.36 7.26 9.18
C GLU A 114 10.46 8.53 8.31
N ASP A 115 9.45 8.82 7.48
CA ASP A 115 9.34 10.11 6.76
C ASP A 115 9.23 11.34 7.65
N ASN A 116 8.89 11.15 8.92
CA ASN A 116 8.77 12.24 9.89
C ASN A 116 10.06 12.46 10.69
N VAL A 117 11.12 11.67 10.44
CA VAL A 117 12.45 11.89 11.00
C VAL A 117 13.33 12.50 9.90
N LYS A 118 13.00 13.73 9.49
CA LYS A 118 14.01 14.57 8.84
C LYS A 118 14.91 15.09 9.96
N GLU A 119 16.17 14.67 9.97
CA GLU A 119 17.21 15.25 10.81
C GLU A 119 17.32 16.76 10.49
N ASP A 120 17.18 17.58 11.53
CA ASP A 120 17.52 19.01 11.53
C ASP A 120 19.05 19.20 11.53
#